data_AF-A0A518EKC2-F1
#
_entry.id   AF-A0A518EKC2-F1
#
_cell.length_a   1.000
_cell.length_b   1.000
_cell.length_c   1.000
_cell.angle_alpha   90.00
_cell.angle_beta   90.00
_cell.angle_gamma   90.00
#
_symmetry.space_group_name_H-M   'P 1'
#
loop_
_entity.id
_entity.type
_entity.pdbx_description
1 polymer ?
#
loop_
_entity_poly.entity_id
_entity_poly.type
_entity_poly.pdbx_seq_one_letter_code
_entity_poly.pdbx_strand_id
1 'polypeptide(L)'
;MARDFQALLDGGYRLAPSGTARDHPETLLEGRRAPRYRLAFLNATYYLSHFAHDDLNFFIAFVCLERKRKIWPRIFYKDSSLVWRVASHVVRTEDENWIGKGDVQWIHREDGEYLETLEETTNLPLEIQGALDDATRRGFKPKLDHEAVELVLRSGPTNRIRPFADFSGPRERAAAEYNLNGGRPIARLKRKNDPTSLTFARGFAPDFAKGHLGFTVSSSQLYNGRIEKHRVLSMNRRVQFQFIASPTHVWMNPPQTLTTKIMSFGVRTTHVSAVDEAFVPGYEFHFYDGTVDPPELHSQIPEGFEGEPSPIDPTRWDASPWNEKLPMIQEFRRVILGGKKVRAR
;
A
#
# COMPACT_ATOMS: atom_id res chain seq x y z
N MET A 1 19.25 -13.06 -14.22
CA MET A 1 17.79 -12.84 -14.11
C MET A 1 16.95 -13.99 -14.63
N ALA A 2 16.67 -14.09 -15.94
CA ALA A 2 15.90 -15.21 -16.49
C ALA A 2 16.53 -16.57 -16.12
N ARG A 3 17.88 -16.66 -16.17
CA ARG A 3 18.64 -17.84 -15.73
C ARG A 3 18.49 -18.17 -14.25
N ASP A 4 18.44 -17.17 -13.36
CA ASP A 4 18.33 -17.39 -11.92
C ASP A 4 16.94 -17.90 -11.55
N PHE A 5 15.90 -17.34 -12.19
CA PHE A 5 14.53 -17.80 -12.02
C PHE A 5 14.34 -19.20 -12.60
N GLN A 6 14.88 -19.47 -13.79
CA GLN A 6 14.86 -20.80 -14.39
C GLN A 6 15.56 -21.83 -13.51
N ALA A 7 16.72 -21.49 -12.92
CA ALA A 7 17.42 -22.36 -11.99
C ALA A 7 16.58 -22.74 -10.75
N LEU A 8 15.67 -21.86 -10.29
CA LEU A 8 14.71 -22.21 -9.24
C LEU A 8 13.73 -23.29 -9.71
N LEU A 9 13.17 -23.12 -10.92
CA LEU A 9 12.23 -24.08 -11.51
C LEU A 9 12.91 -25.44 -11.74
N ASP A 10 14.10 -25.44 -12.32
CA ASP A 10 14.92 -26.63 -12.52
C ASP A 10 15.30 -27.30 -11.19
N GLY A 11 15.48 -26.50 -10.13
CA GLY A 11 15.68 -26.94 -8.76
C GLY A 11 14.43 -27.46 -8.04
N GLY A 12 13.30 -27.58 -8.74
CA GLY A 12 12.05 -28.17 -8.24
C GLY A 12 11.13 -27.19 -7.50
N TYR A 13 11.31 -25.88 -7.66
CA TYR A 13 10.31 -24.90 -7.24
C TYR A 13 9.10 -24.97 -8.16
N ARG A 14 7.91 -24.76 -7.59
CA ARG A 14 6.65 -24.77 -8.35
C ARG A 14 5.97 -23.41 -8.30
N LEU A 15 5.50 -22.95 -9.46
CA LEU A 15 4.59 -21.82 -9.54
C LEU A 15 3.24 -22.18 -8.89
N ALA A 16 2.67 -21.24 -8.14
CA ALA A 16 1.41 -21.39 -7.43
C ALA A 16 0.52 -20.14 -7.59
N PRO A 17 0.10 -19.80 -8.83
CA PRO A 17 -0.86 -18.71 -9.05
C PRO A 17 -2.22 -19.04 -8.43
N SER A 18 -3.03 -18.02 -8.24
CA SER A 18 -4.35 -18.13 -7.58
C SER A 18 -5.53 -17.91 -8.53
N GLY A 19 -5.26 -17.38 -9.72
CA GLY A 19 -6.23 -17.18 -10.81
C GLY A 19 -6.25 -18.32 -11.82
N THR A 20 -6.64 -18.00 -13.05
CA THR A 20 -6.88 -18.97 -14.13
C THR A 20 -5.60 -19.69 -14.59
N ALA A 21 -4.42 -19.12 -14.36
CA ALA A 21 -3.14 -19.79 -14.64
C ALA A 21 -2.81 -20.91 -13.65
N ARG A 22 -3.68 -21.25 -12.69
CA ARG A 22 -3.45 -22.35 -11.73
C ARG A 22 -3.17 -23.68 -12.44
N ASP A 23 -3.87 -23.95 -13.53
CA ASP A 23 -3.76 -25.22 -14.25
C ASP A 23 -2.65 -25.19 -15.32
N HIS A 24 -2.27 -23.99 -15.77
CA HIS A 24 -1.23 -23.74 -16.79
C HIS A 24 -0.30 -22.60 -16.35
N PRO A 25 0.47 -22.76 -15.26
CA PRO A 25 1.23 -21.67 -14.66
C PRO A 25 2.39 -21.17 -15.53
N GLU A 26 2.88 -21.97 -16.47
CA GLU A 26 3.91 -21.63 -17.45
C GLU A 26 3.53 -20.44 -18.34
N THR A 27 2.24 -20.18 -18.55
CA THR A 27 1.73 -19.02 -19.30
C THR A 27 2.17 -17.68 -18.69
N LEU A 28 2.49 -17.67 -17.38
CA LEU A 28 3.04 -16.50 -16.69
C LEU A 28 4.52 -16.26 -16.99
N LEU A 29 5.21 -17.20 -17.62
CA LEU A 29 6.62 -17.10 -17.98
C LEU A 29 6.84 -16.62 -19.41
N GLU A 30 5.78 -16.32 -20.13
CA GLU A 30 5.83 -15.92 -21.54
C GLU A 30 5.94 -14.40 -21.71
N GLY A 31 6.72 -14.01 -22.71
CA GLY A 31 6.81 -12.62 -23.19
C GLY A 31 7.01 -11.59 -22.08
N ARG A 32 6.03 -10.70 -21.90
CA ARG A 32 6.09 -9.55 -20.98
C ARG A 32 5.88 -9.93 -19.51
N ARG A 33 5.28 -11.10 -19.25
CA ARG A 33 4.95 -11.62 -17.92
C ARG A 33 6.17 -12.25 -17.25
N ALA A 34 7.15 -12.66 -18.06
CA ALA A 34 8.40 -13.25 -17.61
C ALA A 34 9.20 -12.35 -16.63
N PRO A 35 9.85 -12.93 -15.61
CA PRO A 35 10.76 -12.23 -14.69
C PRO A 35 11.85 -11.39 -15.36
N ARG A 36 11.87 -10.10 -15.04
CA ARG A 36 12.86 -9.11 -15.52
C ARG A 36 13.76 -8.56 -14.41
N TYR A 37 13.19 -8.25 -13.25
CA TYR A 37 13.90 -7.64 -12.13
C TYR A 37 13.96 -8.56 -10.92
N ARG A 38 14.94 -8.36 -10.05
CA ARG A 38 15.06 -9.05 -8.74
C ARG A 38 15.09 -8.04 -7.64
N LEU A 39 14.32 -8.28 -6.60
CA LEU A 39 14.43 -7.64 -5.31
C LEU A 39 14.61 -8.72 -4.25
N ALA A 40 15.54 -8.53 -3.32
CA ALA A 40 15.69 -9.40 -2.16
C ALA A 40 15.46 -8.57 -0.90
N PHE A 41 14.61 -9.06 0.00
CA PHE A 41 14.29 -8.36 1.24
C PHE A 41 13.84 -9.37 2.29
N LEU A 42 14.52 -9.34 3.45
CA LEU A 42 14.28 -10.29 4.55
C LEU A 42 14.31 -11.73 4.03
N ASN A 43 13.31 -12.54 4.39
CA ASN A 43 13.15 -13.93 4.00
C ASN A 43 12.45 -14.10 2.64
N ALA A 44 12.38 -13.05 1.81
CA ALA A 44 11.69 -13.05 0.53
C ALA A 44 12.59 -12.58 -0.61
N THR A 45 12.49 -13.26 -1.75
CA THR A 45 12.98 -12.77 -3.04
C THR A 45 11.77 -12.53 -3.94
N TYR A 46 11.70 -11.36 -4.55
CA TYR A 46 10.68 -10.99 -5.51
C TYR A 46 11.33 -10.95 -6.88
N TYR A 47 10.79 -11.72 -7.82
CA TYR A 47 11.09 -11.51 -9.22
C TYR A 47 9.94 -10.74 -9.85
N LEU A 48 10.22 -9.65 -10.55
CA LEU A 48 9.18 -8.79 -11.11
C LEU A 48 9.20 -8.88 -12.63
N SER A 49 8.02 -8.93 -13.25
CA SER A 49 7.85 -8.85 -14.71
C SER A 49 8.25 -7.49 -15.28
N HIS A 50 8.01 -7.27 -16.57
CA HIS A 50 7.91 -5.91 -17.09
C HIS A 50 6.74 -5.16 -16.42
N PHE A 51 6.87 -3.83 -16.33
CA PHE A 51 5.76 -2.99 -15.86
C PHE A 51 4.65 -3.01 -16.91
N ALA A 52 3.46 -3.37 -16.48
CA ALA A 52 2.29 -3.57 -17.31
C ALA A 52 1.15 -2.67 -16.85
N HIS A 53 0.14 -2.54 -17.70
CA HIS A 53 -1.10 -1.90 -17.31
C HIS A 53 -2.30 -2.64 -17.85
N ASP A 54 -3.41 -2.44 -17.15
CA ASP A 54 -4.78 -2.74 -17.56
C ASP A 54 -5.64 -1.59 -17.02
N ASP A 55 -6.65 -1.85 -16.17
CA ASP A 55 -7.34 -0.85 -15.35
C ASP A 55 -6.44 -0.21 -14.27
N LEU A 56 -5.30 -0.85 -13.99
CA LEU A 56 -4.28 -0.38 -13.05
C LEU A 56 -2.88 -0.62 -13.62
N ASN A 57 -1.88 0.09 -13.09
CA ASN A 57 -0.48 -0.14 -13.44
C ASN A 57 0.17 -1.10 -12.42
N PHE A 58 0.85 -2.15 -12.89
CA PHE A 58 1.34 -3.21 -12.03
C PHE A 58 2.60 -3.95 -12.53
N PHE A 59 3.19 -4.72 -11.62
CA PHE A 59 4.07 -5.84 -11.90
C PHE A 59 3.38 -7.16 -11.56
N ILE A 60 3.64 -8.20 -12.34
CA ILE A 60 3.52 -9.57 -11.85
C ILE A 60 4.77 -9.83 -11.00
N ALA A 61 4.57 -9.98 -9.70
CA ALA A 61 5.60 -10.28 -8.73
C ALA A 61 5.56 -11.76 -8.34
N PHE A 62 6.61 -12.48 -8.67
CA PHE A 62 6.84 -13.86 -8.27
C PHE A 62 7.53 -13.87 -6.91
N VAL A 63 6.72 -13.99 -5.85
CA VAL A 63 7.19 -14.00 -4.47
C VAL A 63 7.77 -15.38 -4.15
N CYS A 64 9.04 -15.42 -3.75
CA CYS A 64 9.74 -16.63 -3.32
C CYS A 64 10.09 -16.46 -1.84
N LEU A 65 9.55 -17.32 -0.98
CA LEU A 65 9.87 -17.29 0.46
C LEU A 65 10.95 -18.33 0.77
N GLU A 66 11.87 -17.99 1.66
CA GLU A 66 12.90 -18.91 2.12
C GLU A 66 12.31 -20.23 2.63
N ARG A 67 13.00 -21.34 2.35
CA ARG A 67 12.63 -22.71 2.76
C ARG A 67 11.27 -23.19 2.22
N LYS A 68 10.67 -22.48 1.27
CA LYS A 68 9.47 -22.93 0.56
C LYS A 68 9.83 -23.12 -0.91
N ARG A 69 9.61 -24.33 -1.44
CA ARG A 69 9.67 -24.59 -2.89
C ARG A 69 8.40 -24.11 -3.64
N LYS A 70 7.86 -23.01 -3.10
CA LYS A 70 6.74 -22.14 -3.48
C LYS A 70 7.18 -20.92 -4.29
N ILE A 71 6.66 -20.67 -5.48
CA ILE A 71 6.71 -19.34 -6.10
C ILE A 71 5.27 -18.85 -6.24
N TRP A 72 4.94 -17.72 -5.62
CA TRP A 72 3.59 -17.15 -5.63
C TRP A 72 3.53 -15.92 -6.52
N PRO A 73 2.98 -16.02 -7.75
CA PRO A 73 2.65 -14.86 -8.55
C PRO A 73 1.62 -13.98 -7.83
N ARG A 74 1.85 -12.67 -7.83
CA ARG A 74 1.03 -11.63 -7.20
C ARG A 74 1.00 -10.39 -8.08
N ILE A 75 -0.08 -9.61 -8.01
CA ILE A 75 -0.16 -8.31 -8.68
C ILE A 75 0.29 -7.24 -7.70
N PHE A 76 1.47 -6.67 -7.93
CA PHE A 76 1.99 -5.52 -7.19
C PHE A 76 1.65 -4.26 -7.98
N TYR A 77 0.84 -3.38 -7.39
CA TYR A 77 0.36 -2.18 -8.06
C TYR A 77 0.63 -0.95 -7.20
N LYS A 78 0.59 0.23 -7.83
CA LYS A 78 0.72 1.50 -7.13
C LYS A 78 -0.61 2.23 -7.19
N ASP A 79 -1.11 2.64 -6.03
CA ASP A 79 -2.34 3.41 -5.93
C ASP A 79 -2.06 4.94 -5.96
N SER A 80 -3.11 5.72 -5.78
CA SER A 80 -3.05 7.18 -5.72
C SER A 80 -2.41 7.77 -4.47
N SER A 81 -2.38 7.02 -3.36
CA SER A 81 -1.60 7.36 -2.17
C SER A 81 -0.08 7.25 -2.41
N LEU A 82 0.32 6.86 -3.63
CA LEU A 82 1.68 6.59 -4.07
C LEU A 82 2.33 5.42 -3.33
N VAL A 83 1.53 4.54 -2.74
CA VAL A 83 1.96 3.35 -2.04
C VAL A 83 1.86 2.16 -2.97
N TRP A 84 2.93 1.37 -3.02
CA TRP A 84 2.90 0.06 -3.64
C TRP A 84 2.18 -0.93 -2.73
N ARG A 85 1.22 -1.64 -3.30
CA ARG A 85 0.34 -2.61 -2.64
C ARG A 85 0.32 -3.92 -3.41
N VAL A 86 -0.28 -4.94 -2.80
CA VAL A 86 -0.60 -6.21 -3.44
C VAL A 86 -2.11 -6.40 -3.54
N ALA A 87 -2.61 -6.81 -4.71
CA ALA A 87 -4.01 -7.18 -4.83
C ALA A 87 -4.25 -8.56 -4.20
N SER A 88 -5.26 -8.66 -3.33
CA SER A 88 -5.60 -9.93 -2.67
C SER A 88 -6.46 -10.84 -3.54
N HIS A 89 -7.33 -10.26 -4.37
CA HIS A 89 -8.25 -10.91 -5.30
C HIS A 89 -8.76 -9.90 -6.33
N VAL A 90 -9.59 -10.35 -7.27
CA VAL A 90 -10.27 -9.50 -8.25
C VAL A 90 -11.76 -9.84 -8.30
N VAL A 91 -12.61 -8.86 -8.53
CA VAL A 91 -14.02 -9.02 -8.87
C VAL A 91 -14.21 -8.38 -10.24
N ARG A 92 -14.59 -9.18 -11.22
CA ARG A 92 -14.86 -8.77 -12.60
C ARG A 92 -16.13 -9.46 -13.06
N THR A 93 -17.25 -8.77 -12.88
CA THR A 93 -18.59 -9.19 -13.28
C THR A 93 -19.20 -8.14 -14.20
N GLU A 94 -20.42 -8.36 -14.69
CA GLU A 94 -21.12 -7.36 -15.51
C GLU A 94 -21.37 -6.05 -14.73
N ASP A 95 -21.51 -6.16 -13.40
CA ASP A 95 -21.88 -5.06 -12.51
C ASP A 95 -20.70 -4.44 -11.75
N GLU A 96 -19.56 -5.14 -11.65
CA GLU A 96 -18.45 -4.73 -10.78
C GLU A 96 -17.07 -5.06 -11.38
N ASN A 97 -16.17 -4.08 -11.36
CA ASN A 97 -14.74 -4.27 -11.68
C ASN A 97 -13.88 -3.67 -10.56
N TRP A 98 -13.37 -4.53 -9.68
CA TRP A 98 -12.68 -4.13 -8.45
C TRP A 98 -11.54 -5.08 -8.09
N ILE A 99 -10.53 -4.56 -7.37
CA ILE A 99 -9.44 -5.35 -6.81
C ILE A 99 -9.47 -5.36 -5.29
N GLY A 100 -9.26 -6.53 -4.71
CA GLY A 100 -9.23 -6.78 -3.28
C GLY A 100 -8.17 -5.98 -2.54
N LYS A 101 -8.58 -5.02 -1.71
CA LYS A 101 -7.67 -4.05 -1.08
C LYS A 101 -7.09 -4.45 0.28
N GLY A 102 -7.56 -5.51 0.94
CA GLY A 102 -6.96 -5.98 2.20
C GLY A 102 -7.89 -6.77 3.10
N ASP A 103 -7.48 -6.99 4.35
CA ASP A 103 -8.35 -7.51 5.42
C ASP A 103 -9.52 -6.55 5.67
N VAL A 104 -10.46 -6.96 6.53
CA VAL A 104 -11.65 -6.18 6.83
C VAL A 104 -11.82 -5.99 8.34
N GLN A 105 -12.48 -4.92 8.73
CA GLN A 105 -12.90 -4.66 10.10
C GLN A 105 -14.35 -4.22 10.17
N TRP A 106 -15.02 -4.57 11.27
CA TRP A 106 -16.34 -4.04 11.58
C TRP A 106 -16.18 -2.66 12.21
N ILE A 107 -16.79 -1.65 11.59
CA ILE A 107 -16.91 -0.30 12.13
C ILE A 107 -18.36 -0.10 12.59
N HIS A 108 -18.51 0.44 13.79
CA HIS A 108 -19.82 0.79 14.34
C HIS A 108 -20.01 2.30 14.15
N ARG A 109 -21.04 2.66 13.38
CA ARG A 109 -21.49 4.03 13.16
C ARG A 109 -22.86 4.21 13.82
N GLU A 110 -23.38 5.44 13.86
CA GLU A 110 -24.67 5.73 14.50
C GLU A 110 -25.85 5.02 13.82
N ASP A 111 -25.71 4.74 12.53
CA ASP A 111 -26.70 4.13 11.63
C ASP A 111 -26.53 2.61 11.46
N GLY A 112 -25.46 2.00 11.97
CA GLY A 112 -25.29 0.54 11.92
C GLY A 112 -23.85 0.04 12.01
N GLU A 113 -23.69 -1.25 11.74
CA GLU A 113 -22.40 -1.92 11.64
C GLU A 113 -22.02 -2.13 10.17
N TYR A 114 -20.85 -1.64 9.79
CA TYR A 114 -20.34 -1.69 8.43
C TYR A 114 -19.05 -2.48 8.39
N LEU A 115 -18.88 -3.29 7.35
CA LEU A 115 -17.65 -4.01 7.11
C LEU A 115 -16.78 -3.19 6.15
N GLU A 116 -15.68 -2.65 6.66
CA GLU A 116 -14.76 -1.81 5.89
C GLU A 116 -13.47 -2.55 5.57
N THR A 117 -12.83 -2.18 4.45
CA THR A 117 -11.55 -2.75 4.04
C THR A 117 -10.39 -1.98 4.68
N LEU A 118 -9.49 -2.71 5.33
CA LEU A 118 -8.22 -2.21 5.85
C LEU A 118 -7.17 -2.23 4.74
N GLU A 119 -7.19 -1.21 3.88
CA GLU A 119 -6.34 -1.19 2.69
C GLU A 119 -4.85 -1.30 3.03
N GLU A 120 -4.42 -0.71 4.14
CA GLU A 120 -3.02 -0.69 4.58
C GLU A 120 -2.44 -2.08 4.86
N THR A 121 -3.30 -3.08 5.04
CA THR A 121 -2.88 -4.48 5.20
C THR A 121 -2.28 -5.08 3.92
N THR A 122 -2.50 -4.44 2.77
CA THR A 122 -1.86 -4.80 1.48
C THR A 122 -0.63 -3.95 1.15
N ASN A 123 -0.26 -2.99 1.99
CA ASN A 123 0.94 -2.19 1.75
C ASN A 123 2.18 -3.08 1.70
N LEU A 124 2.89 -3.03 0.57
CA LEU A 124 4.19 -3.69 0.45
C LEU A 124 5.18 -3.05 1.43
N PRO A 125 6.22 -3.79 1.87
CA PRO A 125 7.17 -3.29 2.83
C PRO A 125 7.72 -1.92 2.43
N LEU A 126 7.69 -0.95 3.35
CA LEU A 126 8.16 0.41 3.06
C LEU A 126 9.62 0.43 2.58
N GLU A 127 10.41 -0.56 2.96
CA GLU A 127 11.77 -0.82 2.50
C GLU A 127 11.92 -1.00 0.99
N ILE A 128 10.95 -1.63 0.33
CA ILE A 128 11.08 -2.01 -1.09
C ILE A 128 10.38 -1.02 -2.03
N GLN A 129 9.57 -0.10 -1.50
CA GLN A 129 8.81 0.91 -2.26
C GLN A 129 9.68 1.68 -3.26
N GLY A 130 10.85 2.16 -2.83
CA GLY A 130 11.75 2.92 -3.70
C GLY A 130 12.37 2.08 -4.81
N ALA A 131 12.66 0.80 -4.54
CA ALA A 131 13.18 -0.11 -5.57
C ALA A 131 12.11 -0.46 -6.62
N LEU A 132 10.84 -0.50 -6.23
CA LEU A 132 9.72 -0.62 -7.16
C LEU A 132 9.56 0.64 -8.01
N ASP A 133 9.68 1.84 -7.42
CA ASP A 133 9.72 3.11 -8.16
C ASP A 133 10.92 3.19 -9.13
N ASP A 134 12.08 2.62 -8.77
CA ASP A 134 13.22 2.50 -9.68
C ASP A 134 12.94 1.53 -10.83
N ALA A 135 12.31 0.39 -10.54
CA ALA A 135 11.97 -0.61 -11.54
C ALA A 135 10.99 -0.07 -12.58
N THR A 136 10.01 0.76 -12.18
CA THR A 136 9.09 1.38 -13.15
C THR A 136 9.81 2.38 -14.04
N ARG A 137 10.71 3.21 -13.49
CA ARG A 137 11.50 4.17 -14.27
C ARG A 137 12.47 3.52 -15.26
N ARG A 138 13.05 2.38 -14.89
CA ARG A 138 13.92 1.58 -15.78
C ARG A 138 13.11 0.83 -16.84
N GLY A 139 11.83 0.57 -16.58
CA GLY A 139 10.91 0.01 -17.55
C GLY A 139 10.61 1.01 -18.66
N PHE A 140 10.46 0.50 -19.88
CA PHE A 140 9.77 1.24 -20.94
C PHE A 140 8.32 1.53 -20.53
N LYS A 141 7.61 2.36 -21.30
CA LYS A 141 6.17 2.65 -21.11
C LYS A 141 5.40 1.37 -20.73
N PRO A 142 4.48 1.43 -19.74
CA PRO A 142 3.68 0.28 -19.34
C PRO A 142 3.07 -0.38 -20.58
N LYS A 143 3.17 -1.70 -20.66
CA LYS A 143 2.57 -2.47 -21.75
C LYS A 143 1.22 -3.00 -21.34
N LEU A 144 0.22 -2.83 -22.19
CA LEU A 144 -1.11 -3.38 -21.98
C LEU A 144 -1.06 -4.91 -21.84
N ASP A 145 -1.76 -5.44 -20.84
CA ASP A 145 -1.92 -6.89 -20.60
C ASP A 145 -3.26 -7.16 -19.89
N HIS A 146 -4.34 -7.28 -20.66
CA HIS A 146 -5.71 -7.45 -20.15
C HIS A 146 -5.93 -8.75 -19.36
N GLU A 147 -5.15 -9.80 -19.67
CA GLU A 147 -5.35 -11.13 -19.08
C GLU A 147 -4.56 -11.31 -17.77
N ALA A 148 -3.48 -10.55 -17.58
CA ALA A 148 -2.53 -10.80 -16.49
C ALA A 148 -3.18 -10.77 -15.10
N VAL A 149 -4.16 -9.90 -14.89
CA VAL A 149 -4.89 -9.79 -13.62
C VAL A 149 -5.62 -11.10 -13.31
N GLU A 150 -6.36 -11.65 -14.27
CA GLU A 150 -7.15 -12.88 -14.11
C GLU A 150 -6.29 -14.15 -14.08
N LEU A 151 -5.17 -14.16 -14.81
CA LEU A 151 -4.20 -15.25 -14.75
C LEU A 151 -3.63 -15.40 -13.33
N VAL A 152 -3.37 -14.28 -12.65
CA VAL A 152 -2.67 -14.25 -11.36
C VAL A 152 -3.62 -14.29 -10.16
N LEU A 153 -4.67 -13.47 -10.18
CA LEU A 153 -5.57 -13.23 -9.04
C LEU A 153 -6.77 -14.17 -9.07
N ARG A 154 -7.19 -14.59 -7.87
CA ARG A 154 -8.42 -15.37 -7.70
C ARG A 154 -9.63 -14.45 -7.91
N SER A 155 -10.59 -14.87 -8.73
CA SER A 155 -11.86 -14.17 -8.88
C SER A 155 -12.75 -14.36 -7.66
N GLY A 156 -13.39 -13.28 -7.19
CA GLY A 156 -14.46 -13.28 -6.20
C GLY A 156 -15.82 -13.00 -6.86
N PRO A 157 -16.94 -13.36 -6.19
CA PRO A 157 -18.27 -12.93 -6.62
C PRO A 157 -18.46 -11.41 -6.40
N THR A 158 -19.48 -10.83 -7.03
CA THR A 158 -19.95 -9.46 -6.78
C THR A 158 -20.11 -9.20 -5.27
N ASN A 159 -19.78 -7.99 -4.83
CA ASN A 159 -19.81 -7.51 -3.45
C ASN A 159 -18.82 -8.21 -2.50
N ARG A 160 -17.88 -9.02 -3.01
CA ARG A 160 -16.85 -9.60 -2.15
C ARG A 160 -15.84 -8.53 -1.76
N ILE A 161 -15.86 -8.13 -0.49
CA ILE A 161 -14.82 -7.25 0.09
C ILE A 161 -13.76 -8.01 0.88
N ARG A 162 -14.13 -9.11 1.55
CA ARG A 162 -13.20 -9.88 2.41
C ARG A 162 -12.22 -10.68 1.56
N PRO A 163 -10.91 -10.66 1.87
CA PRO A 163 -9.93 -11.44 1.12
C PRO A 163 -10.09 -12.93 1.44
N PHE A 164 -9.36 -13.80 0.73
CA PHE A 164 -9.42 -15.24 0.97
C PHE A 164 -8.59 -15.66 2.19
N ALA A 165 -8.85 -16.85 2.73
CA ALA A 165 -8.24 -17.34 3.98
C ALA A 165 -6.70 -17.44 3.94
N ASP A 166 -6.09 -17.60 2.76
CA ASP A 166 -4.64 -17.58 2.59
C ASP A 166 -4.02 -16.18 2.72
N PHE A 167 -4.85 -15.13 2.71
CA PHE A 167 -4.48 -13.77 3.09
C PHE A 167 -4.74 -13.50 4.58
N SER A 168 -5.97 -13.70 5.08
CA SER A 168 -6.33 -13.33 6.47
C SER A 168 -5.73 -14.26 7.52
N GLY A 169 -5.71 -15.57 7.29
CA GLY A 169 -5.30 -16.55 8.29
C GLY A 169 -3.87 -16.35 8.82
N PRO A 170 -2.85 -16.09 7.98
CA PRO A 170 -1.51 -15.71 8.44
C PRO A 170 -1.48 -14.45 9.31
N ARG A 171 -2.36 -13.49 9.04
CA ARG A 171 -2.44 -12.20 9.73
C ARG A 171 -3.12 -12.33 11.08
N GLU A 172 -4.22 -13.09 11.17
CA GLU A 172 -4.89 -13.43 12.42
C GLU A 172 -3.93 -14.11 13.41
N ARG A 173 -3.15 -15.10 12.93
CA ARG A 173 -2.13 -15.76 13.76
C ARG A 173 -1.05 -14.78 14.22
N ALA A 174 -0.61 -13.87 13.34
CA ALA A 174 0.38 -12.87 13.69
C ALA A 174 -0.17 -11.82 14.69
N ALA A 175 -1.43 -11.43 14.58
CA ALA A 175 -2.06 -10.51 15.53
C ALA A 175 -2.05 -11.10 16.95
N ALA A 176 -2.39 -12.39 17.09
CA ALA A 176 -2.31 -13.11 18.36
C ALA A 176 -0.86 -13.26 18.88
N GLU A 177 0.12 -13.52 18.00
CA GLU A 177 1.53 -13.71 18.35
C GLU A 177 2.22 -12.41 18.80
N TYR A 178 2.09 -11.33 18.02
CA TYR A 178 2.85 -10.08 18.25
C TYR A 178 2.16 -9.10 19.20
N ASN A 179 0.82 -9.15 19.26
CA ASN A 179 -0.02 -8.34 20.15
C ASN A 179 0.46 -6.88 20.28
N LEU A 180 0.66 -6.20 19.15
CA LEU A 180 1.25 -4.86 19.12
C LEU A 180 0.39 -3.88 19.93
N ASN A 181 1.02 -3.15 20.87
CA ASN A 181 0.30 -2.24 21.78
C ASN A 181 -0.87 -2.91 22.56
N GLY A 182 -0.77 -4.21 22.80
CA GLY A 182 -1.84 -4.98 23.44
C GLY A 182 -3.12 -5.04 22.58
N GLY A 183 -2.97 -5.00 21.24
CA GLY A 183 -4.07 -5.04 20.28
C GLY A 183 -4.76 -3.68 20.08
N ARG A 184 -4.36 -2.64 20.81
CA ARG A 184 -4.99 -1.31 20.73
C ARG A 184 -4.34 -0.44 19.65
N PRO A 185 -5.09 0.50 19.06
CA PRO A 185 -4.54 1.46 18.10
C PRO A 185 -3.34 2.22 18.65
N ILE A 186 -2.30 2.40 17.83
CA ILE A 186 -1.09 3.14 18.21
C ILE A 186 -1.24 4.65 18.03
N ALA A 187 -2.21 5.09 17.23
CA ALA A 187 -2.54 6.48 16.98
C ALA A 187 -4.06 6.65 17.01
N ARG A 188 -4.52 7.77 17.58
CA ARG A 188 -5.94 8.12 17.68
C ARG A 188 -6.14 9.64 17.70
N LEU A 189 -7.28 10.09 17.19
CA LEU A 189 -7.78 11.44 17.44
C LEU A 189 -8.46 11.46 18.81
N LYS A 190 -8.19 12.49 19.63
CA LYS A 190 -8.90 12.68 20.89
C LYS A 190 -10.27 13.33 20.70
N ARG A 191 -10.46 14.05 19.58
CA ARG A 191 -11.69 14.72 19.19
C ARG A 191 -11.97 14.40 17.73
N LYS A 192 -13.22 14.03 17.43
CA LYS A 192 -13.69 13.78 16.06
C LYS A 192 -13.47 15.04 15.22
N ASN A 193 -13.03 14.88 13.97
CA ASN A 193 -12.78 15.95 13.01
C ASN A 193 -11.83 17.07 13.51
N ASP A 194 -10.92 16.77 14.45
CA ASP A 194 -9.88 17.70 14.88
C ASP A 194 -8.48 17.09 14.68
N PRO A 195 -7.76 17.47 13.61
CA PRO A 195 -6.45 16.92 13.29
C PRO A 195 -5.39 17.29 14.33
N THR A 196 -5.56 18.40 15.05
CA THR A 196 -4.63 18.83 16.10
C THR A 196 -4.68 17.92 17.33
N SER A 197 -5.74 17.11 17.43
CA SER A 197 -5.97 16.20 18.54
C SER A 197 -5.30 14.83 18.38
N LEU A 198 -4.57 14.61 17.27
CA LEU A 198 -3.85 13.37 17.01
C LEU A 198 -2.82 13.07 18.12
N THR A 199 -2.92 11.88 18.69
CA THR A 199 -1.98 11.40 19.71
C THR A 199 -1.54 9.98 19.45
N PHE A 200 -0.31 9.67 19.88
CA PHE A 200 0.27 8.34 19.77
C PHE A 200 0.37 7.68 21.14
N ALA A 201 0.21 6.36 21.16
CA ALA A 201 0.59 5.54 22.32
C ALA A 201 2.07 5.72 22.63
N ARG A 202 2.45 5.54 23.91
CA ARG A 202 3.82 5.80 24.39
C ARG A 202 4.86 5.09 23.52
N GLY A 203 5.78 5.87 22.97
CA GLY A 203 6.89 5.39 22.15
C GLY A 203 6.54 5.08 20.69
N PHE A 204 5.27 5.16 20.28
CA PHE A 204 4.89 4.88 18.89
C PHE A 204 4.91 6.11 17.97
N ALA A 205 5.05 7.32 18.51
CA ALA A 205 5.21 8.52 17.70
C ALA A 205 6.46 8.43 16.79
N PRO A 206 6.42 9.01 15.58
CA PRO A 206 7.58 9.16 14.72
C PRO A 206 8.75 9.86 15.44
N ASP A 207 9.96 9.32 15.30
CA ASP A 207 11.18 9.91 15.85
C ASP A 207 11.91 10.68 14.75
N PHE A 208 11.59 11.95 14.55
CA PHE A 208 12.25 12.76 13.52
C PHE A 208 13.71 13.10 13.85
N ALA A 209 14.10 13.07 15.13
CA ALA A 209 15.44 13.43 15.57
C ALA A 209 16.46 12.31 15.30
N LYS A 210 16.08 11.05 15.57
CA LYS A 210 16.99 9.89 15.50
C LYS A 210 16.43 8.74 14.67
N GLY A 211 15.20 8.85 14.17
CA GLY A 211 14.47 7.79 13.47
C GLY A 211 14.41 7.93 11.96
N HIS A 212 14.85 9.06 11.40
CA HIS A 212 14.88 9.26 9.95
C HIS A 212 15.96 8.39 9.30
N LEU A 213 15.53 7.44 8.46
CA LEU A 213 16.41 6.47 7.77
C LEU A 213 16.88 6.96 6.39
N GLY A 214 16.37 8.10 5.93
CA GLY A 214 16.59 8.63 4.60
C GLY A 214 15.31 8.64 3.76
N PHE A 215 15.46 8.93 2.48
CA PHE A 215 14.36 9.05 1.54
C PHE A 215 14.68 8.46 0.18
N THR A 216 13.64 8.08 -0.54
CA THR A 216 13.71 7.71 -1.97
C THR A 216 12.95 8.74 -2.79
N VAL A 217 13.24 8.80 -4.09
CA VAL A 217 12.63 9.78 -5.00
C VAL A 217 11.80 9.07 -6.05
N SER A 218 10.58 9.53 -6.27
CA SER A 218 9.74 9.19 -7.42
C SER A 218 9.21 10.46 -8.08
N SER A 219 8.33 10.32 -9.07
CA SER A 219 7.62 11.45 -9.68
C SER A 219 6.13 11.15 -9.80
N SER A 220 5.30 12.18 -9.69
CA SER A 220 3.86 12.12 -9.94
C SER A 220 3.40 13.42 -10.58
N GLN A 221 2.65 13.32 -11.68
CA GLN A 221 2.04 14.49 -12.30
C GLN A 221 0.99 15.11 -11.37
N LEU A 222 0.17 14.27 -10.72
CA LEU A 222 -0.86 14.68 -9.75
C LEU A 222 -0.30 15.61 -8.65
N TYR A 223 0.94 15.41 -8.25
CA TYR A 223 1.61 16.16 -7.18
C TYR A 223 2.73 17.08 -7.71
N ASN A 224 2.60 17.57 -8.94
CA ASN A 224 3.51 18.55 -9.56
C ASN A 224 4.99 18.11 -9.64
N GLY A 225 5.23 16.85 -10.00
CA GLY A 225 6.56 16.34 -10.33
C GLY A 225 7.21 15.55 -9.20
N ARG A 226 8.31 16.07 -8.63
CA ARG A 226 9.20 15.30 -7.74
C ARG A 226 8.51 14.92 -6.42
N ILE A 227 8.64 13.65 -6.03
CA ILE A 227 8.13 13.13 -4.76
C ILE A 227 9.28 12.55 -3.94
N GLU A 228 9.37 12.94 -2.68
CA GLU A 228 10.29 12.39 -1.69
C GLU A 228 9.52 11.50 -0.71
N LYS A 229 9.92 10.23 -0.60
CA LYS A 229 9.34 9.26 0.34
C LYS A 229 10.32 9.01 1.47
N HIS A 230 10.06 9.60 2.63
CA HIS A 230 10.91 9.55 3.81
C HIS A 230 10.48 8.41 4.73
N ARG A 231 11.44 7.57 5.16
CA ARG A 231 11.18 6.54 6.17
C ARG A 231 11.61 7.01 7.54
N VAL A 232 10.71 6.90 8.51
CA VAL A 232 10.94 7.36 9.89
C VAL A 232 10.52 6.26 10.86
N LEU A 233 11.43 5.84 11.73
CA LEU A 233 11.12 4.88 12.80
C LEU A 233 10.33 5.54 13.93
N SER A 234 9.51 4.77 14.63
CA SER A 234 8.92 5.22 15.90
C SER A 234 9.99 5.37 16.99
N MET A 235 9.70 6.15 18.03
CA MET A 235 10.61 6.34 19.18
C MET A 235 11.05 5.02 19.82
N ASN A 236 10.14 4.05 19.94
CA ASN A 236 10.40 2.72 20.48
C ASN A 236 10.95 1.72 19.45
N ARG A 237 11.14 2.14 18.19
CA ARG A 237 11.71 1.33 17.10
C ARG A 237 10.93 0.04 16.80
N ARG A 238 9.64 -0.02 17.11
CA ARG A 238 8.77 -1.18 16.81
C ARG A 238 8.04 -1.06 15.48
N VAL A 239 7.80 0.18 15.04
CA VAL A 239 7.13 0.48 13.77
C VAL A 239 7.92 1.52 12.98
N GLN A 240 7.54 1.67 11.73
CA GLN A 240 8.04 2.69 10.82
C GLN A 240 6.88 3.37 10.12
N PHE A 241 7.11 4.61 9.75
CA PHE A 241 6.22 5.46 8.97
C PHE A 241 6.88 5.79 7.65
N GLN A 242 6.07 6.06 6.64
CA GLN A 242 6.52 6.71 5.41
C GLN A 242 5.82 8.05 5.28
N PHE A 243 6.60 9.12 5.33
CA PHE A 243 6.13 10.47 5.01
C PHE A 243 6.37 10.73 3.54
N ILE A 244 5.39 11.28 2.85
CA ILE A 244 5.53 11.70 1.47
C ILE A 244 5.54 13.22 1.42
N ALA A 245 6.51 13.77 0.71
CA ALA A 245 6.61 15.19 0.43
C ALA A 245 6.65 15.43 -1.08
N SER A 246 5.80 16.33 -1.54
CA SER A 246 5.83 16.91 -2.88
C SER A 246 6.07 18.43 -2.78
N PRO A 247 6.18 19.15 -3.91
CA PRO A 247 6.24 20.61 -3.88
C PRO A 247 5.02 21.26 -3.23
N THR A 248 3.86 20.60 -3.31
CA THR A 248 2.56 21.18 -2.91
C THR A 248 1.95 20.52 -1.67
N HIS A 249 2.23 19.25 -1.39
CA HIS A 249 1.57 18.47 -0.35
C HIS A 249 2.58 17.71 0.52
N VAL A 250 2.22 17.48 1.78
CA VAL A 250 2.90 16.54 2.66
C VAL A 250 1.86 15.71 3.40
N TRP A 251 2.03 14.39 3.40
CA TRP A 251 1.16 13.46 4.13
C TRP A 251 1.96 12.30 4.69
N MET A 252 1.31 11.45 5.49
CA MET A 252 1.91 10.29 6.12
C MET A 252 1.11 9.05 5.71
N ASN A 253 1.80 7.98 5.31
CA ASN A 253 1.17 6.70 5.02
C ASN A 253 1.02 5.85 6.29
N PRO A 254 0.09 4.88 6.29
CA PRO A 254 -0.11 3.99 7.42
C PRO A 254 1.18 3.27 7.86
N PRO A 255 1.40 3.12 9.17
CA PRO A 255 2.62 2.55 9.71
C PRO A 255 2.74 1.05 9.44
N GLN A 256 3.97 0.57 9.41
CA GLN A 256 4.27 -0.86 9.33
C GLN A 256 5.13 -1.32 10.50
N THR A 257 4.91 -2.56 10.93
CA THR A 257 5.81 -3.21 11.89
C THR A 257 7.20 -3.44 11.29
N LEU A 258 8.19 -3.65 12.15
CA LEU A 258 9.54 -4.08 11.72
C LEU A 258 9.71 -5.61 11.75
N THR A 259 8.62 -6.40 11.82
CA THR A 259 8.71 -7.87 11.91
C THR A 259 9.26 -8.49 10.63
N THR A 260 10.18 -9.44 10.74
CA THR A 260 10.89 -9.96 9.54
C THR A 260 10.09 -10.95 8.70
N LYS A 261 8.81 -11.21 9.06
CA LYS A 261 7.98 -12.27 8.48
C LYS A 261 7.16 -11.74 7.30
N ILE A 262 7.57 -12.13 6.10
CA ILE A 262 6.83 -11.88 4.86
C ILE A 262 5.93 -13.08 4.54
N MET A 263 4.68 -12.81 4.13
CA MET A 263 3.72 -13.84 3.68
C MET A 263 3.76 -14.04 2.16
N SER A 264 3.02 -15.03 1.65
CA SER A 264 2.98 -15.38 0.21
C SER A 264 2.48 -14.24 -0.69
N PHE A 265 1.87 -13.21 -0.12
CA PHE A 265 1.46 -11.99 -0.81
C PHE A 265 2.55 -10.91 -0.85
N GLY A 266 3.73 -11.16 -0.28
CA GLY A 266 4.86 -10.23 -0.30
C GLY A 266 4.80 -9.11 0.73
N VAL A 267 3.72 -9.04 1.51
CA VAL A 267 3.51 -8.09 2.61
C VAL A 267 3.93 -8.69 3.96
N ARG A 268 4.04 -7.86 4.99
CA ARG A 268 4.22 -8.34 6.38
C ARG A 268 2.93 -8.95 6.90
N THR A 269 3.05 -9.98 7.74
CA THR A 269 1.88 -10.61 8.37
C THR A 269 1.22 -9.75 9.44
N THR A 270 1.97 -8.84 10.06
CA THR A 270 1.48 -8.02 11.18
C THR A 270 1.07 -6.64 10.66
N HIS A 271 -0.19 -6.24 10.86
CA HIS A 271 -0.64 -4.86 10.62
C HIS A 271 -0.43 -4.00 11.87
N VAL A 272 -0.58 -2.70 11.71
CA VAL A 272 -0.50 -1.73 12.80
C VAL A 272 -1.83 -0.99 12.85
N SER A 273 -2.63 -1.27 13.88
CA SER A 273 -3.89 -0.54 14.07
C SER A 273 -3.61 0.92 14.43
N ALA A 274 -4.25 1.84 13.72
CA ALA A 274 -4.18 3.28 13.91
C ALA A 274 -5.42 3.93 13.28
N VAL A 275 -5.72 5.17 13.65
CA VAL A 275 -6.83 5.95 13.09
C VAL A 275 -6.54 6.35 11.63
N ASP A 276 -7.45 6.04 10.69
CA ASP A 276 -7.22 6.21 9.25
C ASP A 276 -7.10 7.69 8.85
N GLU A 277 -7.81 8.56 9.57
CA GLU A 277 -7.76 10.01 9.38
C GLU A 277 -6.34 10.58 9.61
N ALA A 278 -5.43 9.85 10.26
CA ALA A 278 -4.04 10.27 10.36
C ALA A 278 -3.23 10.06 9.06
N PHE A 279 -3.80 9.37 8.07
CA PHE A 279 -3.10 8.87 6.89
C PHE A 279 -3.80 9.18 5.55
N VAL A 280 -4.64 10.22 5.53
CA VAL A 280 -5.30 10.70 4.32
C VAL A 280 -4.21 11.16 3.32
N PRO A 281 -4.18 10.63 2.08
CA PRO A 281 -3.20 11.06 1.08
C PRO A 281 -3.42 12.52 0.70
N GLY A 282 -2.43 13.15 0.05
CA GLY A 282 -2.53 14.57 -0.31
C GLY A 282 -3.72 14.90 -1.22
N TYR A 283 -4.06 13.97 -2.12
CA TYR A 283 -5.30 13.99 -2.90
C TYR A 283 -6.06 12.68 -2.68
N GLU A 284 -7.33 12.78 -2.31
CA GLU A 284 -8.20 11.64 -2.02
C GLU A 284 -9.43 11.64 -2.94
N PHE A 285 -9.97 10.45 -3.25
CA PHE A 285 -11.22 10.38 -3.99
C PHE A 285 -12.34 11.03 -3.18
N HIS A 286 -13.12 11.86 -3.85
CA HIS A 286 -14.20 12.62 -3.23
C HIS A 286 -15.31 12.80 -4.27
N PHE A 287 -16.31 11.92 -4.23
CA PHE A 287 -17.42 11.93 -5.17
C PHE A 287 -18.71 11.45 -4.52
N TYR A 288 -19.84 11.94 -5.03
CA TYR A 288 -21.16 11.46 -4.67
C TYR A 288 -21.53 10.27 -5.55
N ASP A 289 -21.88 9.15 -4.94
CA ASP A 289 -22.53 8.05 -5.63
C ASP A 289 -24.00 8.40 -5.88
N GLY A 290 -24.29 8.84 -7.10
CA GLY A 290 -25.65 9.16 -7.54
C GLY A 290 -26.50 7.94 -7.89
N THR A 291 -25.98 6.72 -7.74
CA THR A 291 -26.74 5.47 -7.97
C THR A 291 -27.57 5.05 -6.76
N VAL A 292 -27.35 5.68 -5.60
CA VAL A 292 -28.12 5.51 -4.37
C VAL A 292 -28.94 6.78 -4.06
N ASP A 293 -30.10 6.62 -3.40
CA ASP A 293 -30.97 7.73 -2.99
C ASP A 293 -31.20 7.71 -1.46
N PRO A 294 -30.75 8.72 -0.71
CA PRO A 294 -30.02 9.91 -1.18
C PRO A 294 -28.58 9.58 -1.65
N PRO A 295 -27.98 10.39 -2.54
CA PRO A 295 -26.60 10.20 -2.95
C PRO A 295 -25.63 10.16 -1.77
N GLU A 296 -24.75 9.15 -1.75
CA GLU A 296 -23.77 8.97 -0.68
C GLU A 296 -22.43 9.61 -1.06
N LEU A 297 -21.83 10.39 -0.15
CA LEU A 297 -20.49 10.94 -0.36
C LEU A 297 -19.44 9.89 0.02
N HIS A 298 -18.62 9.50 -0.95
CA HIS A 298 -17.43 8.68 -0.72
C HIS A 298 -16.21 9.58 -0.61
N SER A 299 -15.71 9.76 0.62
CA SER A 299 -14.52 10.56 0.94
C SER A 299 -13.86 10.05 2.22
N GLN A 300 -12.53 9.94 2.21
CA GLN A 300 -11.76 9.77 3.47
C GLN A 300 -11.28 11.11 4.05
N ILE A 301 -11.52 12.23 3.34
CA ILE A 301 -11.23 13.57 3.87
C ILE A 301 -12.29 13.89 4.93
N PRO A 302 -11.89 14.22 6.17
CA PRO A 302 -12.84 14.62 7.20
C PRO A 302 -13.63 15.86 6.80
N GLU A 303 -14.92 15.88 7.16
CA GLU A 303 -15.87 16.93 6.82
C GLU A 303 -15.37 18.34 7.17
N GLY A 304 -15.44 19.26 6.21
CA GLY A 304 -15.03 20.67 6.36
C GLY A 304 -13.54 20.90 6.14
N PHE A 305 -12.82 19.93 5.60
CA PHE A 305 -11.39 20.03 5.27
C PHE A 305 -11.07 19.68 3.82
N GLU A 306 -12.08 19.40 3.01
CA GLU A 306 -11.94 19.28 1.57
C GLU A 306 -11.48 20.61 0.96
N GLY A 307 -10.37 20.57 0.23
CA GLY A 307 -9.86 21.69 -0.55
C GLY A 307 -10.39 21.69 -1.97
N GLU A 308 -9.63 22.27 -2.90
CA GLU A 308 -10.03 22.30 -4.30
C GLU A 308 -9.85 20.93 -4.99
N PRO A 309 -10.70 20.60 -5.98
CA PRO A 309 -10.46 19.48 -6.88
C PRO A 309 -9.11 19.59 -7.58
N SER A 310 -8.47 18.45 -7.82
CA SER A 310 -7.22 18.40 -8.57
C SER A 310 -7.46 18.86 -10.01
N PRO A 311 -6.59 19.73 -10.57
CA PRO A 311 -6.70 20.15 -11.96
C PRO A 311 -6.37 19.03 -12.97
N ILE A 312 -5.78 17.92 -12.51
CA ILE A 312 -5.41 16.77 -13.34
C ILE A 312 -6.47 15.68 -13.28
N ASP A 313 -7.10 15.50 -12.11
CA ASP A 313 -8.12 14.48 -11.88
C ASP A 313 -9.21 15.07 -10.97
N PRO A 314 -10.30 15.65 -11.54
CA PRO A 314 -11.34 16.32 -10.78
C PRO A 314 -12.12 15.41 -9.80
N THR A 315 -11.96 14.09 -9.89
CA THR A 315 -12.55 13.14 -8.94
C THR A 315 -11.77 13.07 -7.62
N ARG A 316 -10.64 13.79 -7.54
CA ARG A 316 -9.76 13.82 -6.37
C ARG A 316 -9.66 15.21 -5.79
N TRP A 317 -9.87 15.32 -4.49
CA TRP A 317 -9.89 16.59 -3.78
C TRP A 317 -8.69 16.74 -2.87
N ASP A 318 -8.22 17.98 -2.72
CA ASP A 318 -7.07 18.33 -1.90
C ASP A 318 -7.37 18.10 -0.41
N ALA A 319 -6.59 17.23 0.24
CA ALA A 319 -6.67 16.95 1.67
C ALA A 319 -5.64 17.74 2.50
N SER A 320 -4.87 18.64 1.87
CA SER A 320 -3.90 19.50 2.54
C SER A 320 -4.50 20.34 3.69
N PRO A 321 -5.76 20.85 3.62
CA PRO A 321 -6.32 21.59 4.76
C PRO A 321 -6.42 20.75 6.03
N TRP A 322 -6.63 19.43 5.90
CA TRP A 322 -6.57 18.47 7.01
C TRP A 322 -5.12 18.14 7.38
N ASN A 323 -4.33 17.69 6.40
CA ASN A 323 -2.99 17.16 6.61
C ASN A 323 -2.04 18.18 7.26
N GLU A 324 -2.08 19.45 6.84
CA GLU A 324 -1.21 20.50 7.38
C GLU A 324 -1.49 20.87 8.85
N LYS A 325 -2.65 20.47 9.37
CA LYS A 325 -3.01 20.66 10.78
C LYS A 325 -2.63 19.46 11.66
N LEU A 326 -2.18 18.35 11.08
CA LEU A 326 -1.68 17.21 11.85
C LEU A 326 -0.34 17.57 12.51
N PRO A 327 -0.18 17.39 13.85
CA PRO A 327 1.05 17.75 14.55
C PRO A 327 2.31 17.09 13.99
N MET A 328 2.19 15.85 13.49
CA MET A 328 3.33 15.12 12.92
C MET A 328 3.76 15.64 11.56
N ILE A 329 2.84 16.18 10.76
CA ILE A 329 3.16 16.79 9.46
C ILE A 329 3.90 18.11 9.68
N GLN A 330 3.43 18.94 10.62
CA GLN A 330 4.09 20.18 11.02
C GLN A 330 5.51 19.94 11.53
N GLU A 331 5.67 18.96 12.42
CA GLU A 331 6.97 18.59 12.98
C GLU A 331 7.91 18.02 11.90
N PHE A 332 7.40 17.16 11.00
CA PHE A 332 8.17 16.63 9.87
C PHE A 332 8.67 17.76 8.96
N ARG A 333 7.79 18.72 8.62
CA ARG A 333 8.17 19.91 7.84
C ARG A 333 9.26 20.70 8.54
N ARG A 334 9.12 20.94 9.85
CA ARG A 334 10.09 21.72 10.63
C ARG A 334 11.46 21.04 10.72
N VAL A 335 11.48 19.76 11.08
CA VAL A 335 12.72 19.03 11.42
C VAL A 335 13.40 18.46 10.18
N ILE A 336 12.65 17.79 9.30
CA ILE A 336 13.21 17.04 8.17
C ILE A 336 13.32 17.93 6.93
N LEU A 337 12.25 18.64 6.55
CA LEU A 337 12.27 19.49 5.35
C LEU A 337 12.95 20.84 5.60
N GLY A 338 12.72 21.45 6.76
CA GLY A 338 13.32 22.71 7.19
C GLY A 338 14.83 22.59 7.45
N GLY A 339 15.26 21.46 8.04
CA GLY A 339 16.67 21.16 8.28
C GLY A 339 17.52 21.03 7.01
N LYS A 340 16.91 20.70 5.85
CA LYS A 340 17.61 20.64 4.56
C LYS A 340 18.09 22.02 4.07
N LYS A 341 17.41 23.11 4.43
CA LYS A 341 17.81 24.47 4.01
C LYS A 341 19.09 24.97 4.70
N VAL A 342 19.48 24.40 5.85
CA VAL A 342 20.68 24.82 6.60
C VAL A 342 21.95 24.07 6.14
N ARG A 343 21.81 22.87 5.54
CA ARG A 343 22.94 22.04 5.09
C ARG A 343 23.32 22.21 3.61
N ALA A 344 22.64 23.09 2.89
CA ALA A 344 22.88 23.38 1.47
C ALA A 344 23.56 24.75 1.25
N ARG A 345 24.37 25.22 2.21
CA ARG A 345 25.26 26.37 2.06
C ARG A 345 26.70 25.92 2.01
#